data_AF-X0V935-F1
#
_entry.id   AF-X0V935-F1
#
_cell.length_a   1.000
_cell.length_b   1.000
_cell.length_c   1.000
_cell.angle_alpha   90.00
_cell.angle_beta   90.00
_cell.angle_gamma   90.00
#
_symmetry.space_group_name_H-M   'P 1'
#
loop_
_entity.id
_entity.type
_entity.pdbx_description
1 polymer ?
#
loop_
_entity_poly.entity_id
_entity_poly.type
_entity_poly.pdbx_seq_one_letter_code
_entity_poly.pdbx_strand_id
1 'polypeptide(L)'
;MNPDDLKVEAFRSSGPGGQHMQKTSSAVRITHVPTGLTASCQSQRSQYQNKEVALKVLQARLLDLERAKEAEERARIKGEHLSAGWGNQIRSYVLHPYRMVKDHRTDHETANTTAVLDGDLDEFMEVYLRSQLGKSK
;
A
#
# COMPACT_ATOMS: atom_id res chain seq x y z
N MET A 1 -10.21 15.78 1.81
CA MET A 1 -11.04 15.90 0.59
C MET A 1 -11.61 17.29 0.59
N ASN A 2 -11.08 18.19 -0.24
CA ASN A 2 -11.58 19.56 -0.29
C ASN A 2 -12.84 19.61 -1.16
N PRO A 3 -13.86 20.41 -0.78
CA PRO A 3 -15.06 20.56 -1.59
C PRO A 3 -14.80 21.03 -3.02
N ASP A 4 -13.77 21.85 -3.21
CA ASP A 4 -13.42 22.45 -4.51
C ASP A 4 -12.87 21.41 -5.51
N ASP A 5 -12.38 20.27 -5.02
CA ASP A 5 -11.88 19.17 -5.85
C ASP A 5 -13.02 18.28 -6.40
N LEU A 6 -14.28 18.59 -6.07
CA LEU A 6 -15.44 17.78 -6.40
C LEU A 6 -16.32 18.43 -7.45
N LYS A 7 -16.39 17.79 -8.61
CA LYS A 7 -17.39 18.12 -9.64
C LYS A 7 -18.66 17.30 -9.41
N VAL A 8 -19.74 17.96 -9.02
CA VAL A 8 -21.06 17.34 -8.80
C VAL A 8 -21.98 17.63 -9.98
N GLU A 9 -22.48 16.58 -10.62
CA GLU A 9 -23.41 16.65 -11.75
C GLU A 9 -24.71 15.94 -11.38
N ALA A 10 -25.85 16.61 -11.57
CA ALA A 10 -27.17 16.01 -11.41
C ALA A 10 -27.74 15.67 -12.80
N PHE A 11 -28.28 14.46 -12.94
CA PHE A 11 -28.85 13.96 -14.19
C PHE A 11 -30.14 13.18 -13.92
N ARG A 12 -30.88 12.87 -14.99
CA ARG A 12 -32.09 12.06 -14.89
C ARG A 12 -31.71 10.60 -14.68
N SER A 13 -32.36 9.93 -13.74
CA SER A 13 -32.15 8.49 -13.51
C SER A 13 -32.46 7.69 -14.79
N SER A 14 -31.82 6.54 -14.94
CA SER A 14 -32.03 5.60 -16.07
C SER A 14 -32.79 4.35 -15.61
N GLY A 15 -33.74 3.84 -16.40
CA GLY A 15 -34.52 2.62 -16.09
C GLY A 15 -36.04 2.75 -16.30
N PRO A 16 -36.80 1.65 -16.15
CA PRO A 16 -38.27 1.69 -16.19
C PRO A 16 -38.80 2.44 -14.96
N GLY A 17 -39.21 3.69 -15.15
CA GLY A 17 -39.71 4.56 -14.10
C GLY A 17 -40.99 5.29 -14.50
N GLY A 18 -41.78 5.70 -13.50
CA GLY A 18 -42.97 6.51 -13.70
C GLY A 18 -42.67 7.98 -14.03
N GLN A 19 -43.70 8.81 -14.16
CA GLN A 19 -43.57 10.22 -14.56
C GLN A 19 -42.56 11.03 -13.73
N HIS A 20 -42.41 10.73 -12.44
CA HIS A 20 -41.46 11.40 -11.55
C HIS A 20 -40.01 11.25 -12.03
N MET A 21 -39.67 10.10 -12.60
CA MET A 21 -38.31 9.78 -13.05
C MET A 21 -37.96 10.48 -14.38
N GLN A 22 -38.95 10.72 -15.25
CA GLN A 22 -38.77 11.46 -16.49
C GLN A 22 -38.63 12.99 -16.28
N LYS A 23 -39.29 13.52 -15.23
CA LYS A 23 -39.35 14.97 -14.98
C LYS A 23 -38.24 15.46 -14.03
N THR A 24 -37.85 14.64 -13.05
CA THR A 24 -36.93 15.05 -11.97
C THR A 24 -35.52 14.50 -12.17
N SER A 25 -34.51 15.38 -12.11
CA SER A 25 -33.09 15.01 -12.13
C SER A 25 -32.58 14.61 -10.74
N SER A 26 -32.96 13.41 -10.29
CA SER A 26 -32.59 12.92 -8.95
C SER A 26 -31.26 12.18 -8.89
N ALA A 27 -30.72 11.69 -10.00
CA ALA A 27 -29.45 10.97 -10.02
C ALA A 27 -28.27 11.94 -9.88
N VAL A 28 -27.23 11.54 -9.14
CA VAL A 28 -26.05 12.37 -8.87
C VAL A 28 -24.79 11.61 -9.26
N ARG A 29 -23.88 12.28 -9.97
CA ARG A 29 -22.51 11.85 -10.25
C ARG A 29 -21.56 12.83 -9.59
N ILE A 30 -20.56 12.32 -8.89
CA ILE A 30 -19.52 13.11 -8.25
C ILE A 30 -18.18 12.63 -8.79
N THR A 31 -17.37 13.57 -9.26
CA THR A 31 -16.03 13.31 -9.79
C THR A 31 -15.02 14.03 -8.91
N HIS A 32 -14.02 13.30 -8.42
CA HIS A 32 -12.85 13.89 -7.80
C HIS A 32 -11.88 14.31 -8.91
N VAL A 33 -11.79 15.62 -9.17
CA VAL A 33 -11.02 16.19 -10.30
C VAL A 33 -9.54 15.77 -10.27
N PRO A 34 -8.83 15.79 -9.12
CA PRO A 34 -7.42 15.43 -9.09
C PRO A 34 -7.11 13.96 -9.41
N THR A 35 -8.01 13.03 -9.06
CA THR A 35 -7.77 11.59 -9.30
C THR A 35 -8.54 11.03 -10.48
N GLY A 36 -9.48 11.79 -11.05
CA GLY A 36 -10.40 11.34 -12.09
C GLY A 36 -11.43 10.30 -11.63
N LEU A 37 -11.44 9.91 -10.34
CA LEU A 37 -12.37 8.92 -9.83
C LEU A 37 -13.78 9.50 -9.80
N THR A 38 -14.73 8.71 -10.28
CA THR A 38 -16.15 9.09 -10.29
C THR A 38 -16.95 8.11 -9.44
N ALA A 39 -18.05 8.59 -8.86
CA ALA A 39 -19.07 7.76 -8.23
C ALA A 39 -20.44 8.32 -8.59
N SER A 40 -21.41 7.44 -8.87
CA SER A 40 -22.78 7.85 -9.19
C SER A 40 -23.80 7.06 -8.38
N CYS A 41 -24.88 7.73 -7.98
CA CYS A 41 -25.99 7.11 -7.26
C CYS A 41 -27.33 7.58 -7.82
N GLN A 42 -28.26 6.64 -8.00
CA GLN A 42 -29.62 6.88 -8.47
C GLN A 42 -30.68 6.04 -7.72
N SER A 43 -30.31 5.46 -6.57
CA SER A 43 -31.14 4.49 -5.85
C SER A 43 -32.34 5.12 -5.14
N GLN A 44 -32.20 6.38 -4.70
CA GLN A 44 -33.25 7.10 -3.98
C GLN A 44 -33.97 8.10 -4.89
N ARG A 45 -35.19 8.47 -4.52
CA ARG A 45 -35.95 9.55 -5.20
C ARG A 45 -35.41 10.94 -4.88
N SER A 46 -34.72 11.09 -3.75
CA SER A 46 -34.12 12.35 -3.29
C SER A 46 -32.71 12.53 -3.87
N GLN A 47 -32.48 13.68 -4.52
CA GLN A 47 -31.16 14.07 -5.01
C GLN A 47 -30.15 14.19 -3.87
N TYR A 48 -30.55 14.74 -2.72
CA TYR A 48 -29.68 14.92 -1.56
C TYR A 48 -29.17 13.58 -1.03
N GLN A 49 -30.06 12.60 -0.87
CA GLN A 49 -29.69 11.25 -0.43
C GLN A 49 -28.76 10.56 -1.43
N ASN A 50 -29.03 10.70 -2.74
CA ASN A 50 -28.14 10.18 -3.77
C ASN A 50 -26.75 10.84 -3.73
N LYS A 51 -26.67 12.15 -3.45
CA LYS A 51 -25.40 12.87 -3.27
C LYS A 51 -24.61 12.32 -2.08
N GLU A 52 -25.23 12.13 -0.92
CA GLU A 52 -24.55 11.59 0.25
C GLU A 52 -24.02 10.16 0.02
N VAL A 53 -24.81 9.31 -0.64
CA VAL A 53 -24.38 7.95 -0.98
C VAL A 53 -23.23 7.98 -1.99
N ALA A 54 -23.32 8.81 -3.03
CA ALA A 54 -22.24 8.97 -4.01
C ALA A 54 -20.94 9.48 -3.36
N LEU A 55 -21.02 10.40 -2.39
CA LEU A 55 -19.87 10.87 -1.61
C LEU A 55 -19.22 9.73 -0.80
N LYS A 56 -20.02 8.93 -0.08
CA LYS A 56 -19.50 7.78 0.69
C LYS A 56 -18.78 6.78 -0.21
N VAL A 57 -19.35 6.47 -1.37
CA VAL A 57 -18.72 5.57 -2.35
C VAL A 57 -17.42 6.18 -2.90
N LEU A 58 -17.41 7.48 -3.21
CA LEU A 58 -16.21 8.15 -3.71
C LEU A 58 -15.09 8.16 -2.65
N GLN A 59 -15.42 8.41 -1.39
CA GLN A 59 -14.48 8.36 -0.27
C GLN A 59 -13.87 6.97 -0.10
N ALA A 60 -14.67 5.91 -0.17
CA ALA A 60 -14.17 4.54 -0.11
C ALA A 60 -13.17 4.25 -1.24
N ARG A 61 -13.50 4.65 -2.48
CA ARG A 61 -12.60 4.49 -3.64
C ARG A 61 -11.29 5.26 -3.49
N LEU A 62 -11.33 6.47 -2.93
CA LEU A 62 -10.12 7.27 -2.66
C LEU A 62 -9.24 6.61 -1.60
N LEU A 63 -9.85 6.09 -0.53
CA LEU A 63 -9.13 5.37 0.51
C LEU A 63 -8.44 4.11 -0.04
N ASP A 64 -9.13 3.36 -0.90
CA ASP A 64 -8.55 2.18 -1.52
C ASP A 64 -7.37 2.54 -2.45
N LEU A 65 -7.48 3.64 -3.20
CA LEU A 65 -6.38 4.17 -4.01
C LEU A 65 -5.16 4.54 -3.16
N GLU A 66 -5.37 5.21 -2.03
CA GLU A 66 -4.29 5.60 -1.13
C GLU A 66 -3.63 4.40 -0.47
N ARG A 67 -4.41 3.42 0.00
CA ARG A 67 -3.90 2.15 0.52
C ARG A 67 -3.10 1.37 -0.51
N ALA A 68 -3.53 1.37 -1.77
CA ALA A 68 -2.80 0.73 -2.85
C ALA A 68 -1.43 1.40 -3.07
N LYS A 69 -1.38 2.74 -3.08
CA LYS A 69 -0.12 3.49 -3.17
C LYS A 69 0.81 3.22 -1.99
N GLU A 70 0.29 3.20 -0.76
CA GLU A 70 1.07 2.85 0.43
C GLU A 70 1.57 1.40 0.40
N ALA A 71 0.77 0.48 -0.12
CA ALA A 71 1.17 -0.91 -0.29
C ALA A 71 2.28 -1.06 -1.35
N GLU A 72 2.17 -0.35 -2.46
CA GLU A 72 3.19 -0.31 -3.51
C GLU A 72 4.50 0.30 -2.99
N GLU A 73 4.44 1.41 -2.27
CA GLU A 73 5.62 2.03 -1.67
C GLU A 73 6.28 1.10 -0.65
N ARG A 74 5.49 0.46 0.21
CA ARG A 74 6.01 -0.54 1.16
C ARG A 74 6.62 -1.74 0.45
N ALA A 75 6.03 -2.21 -0.64
CA ALA A 75 6.58 -3.30 -1.44
C ALA A 75 7.90 -2.90 -2.09
N ARG A 76 7.99 -1.67 -2.60
CA ARG A 76 9.23 -1.09 -3.15
C ARG A 76 10.33 -1.02 -2.10
N ILE A 77 10.04 -0.51 -0.91
CA ILE A 77 11.00 -0.42 0.21
C ILE A 77 11.41 -1.82 0.70
N LYS A 78 10.46 -2.76 0.79
CA LYS A 78 10.74 -4.14 1.19
C LYS A 78 11.69 -4.84 0.23
N GLY A 79 11.75 -4.41 -1.02
CA GLY A 79 12.61 -4.97 -2.05
C GLY A 79 12.12 -6.32 -2.56
N GLU A 80 13.03 -7.09 -3.15
CA GLU A 80 12.72 -8.40 -3.70
C GLU A 80 12.20 -9.35 -2.62
N HIS A 81 11.10 -10.05 -2.91
CA HIS A 81 10.56 -11.04 -2.00
C HIS A 81 11.43 -12.30 -2.01
N LEU A 82 12.32 -12.40 -1.03
CA LEU A 82 13.08 -13.62 -0.77
C LEU A 82 12.19 -14.62 -0.02
N SER A 83 11.99 -15.80 -0.60
CA SER A 83 11.24 -16.87 0.06
C SER A 83 12.04 -17.40 1.26
N ALA A 84 11.34 -17.73 2.34
CA ALA A 84 11.91 -18.40 3.51
C ALA A 84 12.16 -19.89 3.21
N GLY A 85 13.01 -20.15 2.21
CA GLY A 85 13.45 -21.47 1.80
C GLY A 85 14.89 -21.75 2.22
N TRP A 86 15.27 -23.02 2.18
CA TRP A 86 16.66 -23.43 2.38
C TRP A 86 17.56 -22.85 1.28
N GLY A 87 18.63 -22.16 1.68
CA GLY A 87 19.58 -21.52 0.76
C GLY A 87 19.41 -19.99 0.64
N ASN A 88 18.29 -19.42 1.11
CA ASN A 88 18.03 -17.97 1.05
C ASN A 88 18.40 -17.24 2.34
N GLN A 89 19.00 -17.92 3.32
CA GLN A 89 19.43 -17.30 4.57
C GLN A 89 20.62 -16.37 4.36
N ILE A 90 20.53 -15.15 4.90
CA ILE A 90 21.64 -14.20 4.86
C ILE A 90 22.73 -14.53 5.88
N ARG A 91 22.42 -15.30 6.92
CA ARG A 91 23.34 -15.58 8.02
C ARG A 91 23.06 -16.94 8.65
N SER A 92 24.12 -17.68 8.93
CA SER A 92 24.06 -18.94 9.69
C SER A 92 24.55 -18.73 11.11
N TYR A 93 23.77 -19.20 12.07
CA TYR A 93 24.11 -19.23 13.49
C TYR A 93 24.30 -20.69 13.90
N VAL A 94 25.55 -21.12 14.04
CA VAL A 94 25.90 -22.46 14.50
C VAL A 94 26.31 -22.35 15.96
N LEU A 95 25.57 -23.00 16.86
CA LEU A 95 25.85 -22.99 18.31
C LEU A 95 26.49 -24.30 18.79
N HIS A 96 26.33 -25.37 18.02
CA HIS A 96 26.89 -26.70 18.26
C HIS A 96 27.09 -27.40 16.90
N PRO A 97 28.18 -28.18 16.69
CA PRO A 97 29.22 -28.58 17.64
C PRO A 97 30.29 -27.52 17.92
N TYR A 98 30.36 -26.49 17.09
CA TYR A 98 31.20 -25.31 17.29
C TYR A 98 30.32 -24.06 17.32
N ARG A 99 30.84 -22.97 17.88
CA ARG A 99 30.17 -21.68 17.96
C ARG A 99 30.68 -20.78 16.85
N MET A 100 29.81 -20.46 15.90
CA MET A 100 30.14 -19.58 14.77
C MET A 100 28.88 -18.88 14.24
N VAL A 101 29.00 -17.57 14.01
CA VAL A 101 28.03 -16.82 13.21
C VAL A 101 28.71 -16.38 11.93
N LYS A 102 28.12 -16.72 10.77
CA LYS A 102 28.65 -16.36 9.46
C LYS A 102 27.59 -15.66 8.61
N ASP A 103 27.90 -14.48 8.08
CA ASP A 103 27.06 -13.75 7.12
C ASP A 103 27.43 -14.16 5.69
N HIS A 104 26.50 -14.76 4.95
CA HIS A 104 26.72 -15.29 3.60
C HIS A 104 26.79 -14.19 2.53
N ARG A 105 26.45 -12.94 2.87
CA ARG A 105 26.50 -11.82 1.92
C ARG A 105 27.87 -11.17 1.86
N THR A 106 28.63 -11.24 2.96
CA THR A 106 29.92 -10.56 3.14
C THR A 106 31.06 -11.52 3.49
N ASP A 107 30.75 -12.80 3.71
CA ASP A 107 31.67 -13.83 4.22
C ASP A 107 32.31 -13.52 5.59
N HIS A 108 31.84 -12.48 6.27
CA HIS A 108 32.30 -12.13 7.61
C HIS A 108 31.76 -13.13 8.65
N GLU A 109 32.62 -13.56 9.56
CA GLU A 109 32.29 -14.54 10.59
C GLU A 109 32.91 -14.20 11.96
N THR A 110 32.25 -14.64 13.02
CA THR A 110 32.73 -14.51 14.40
C THR A 110 32.44 -15.77 15.22
N ALA A 111 33.36 -16.10 16.13
CA ALA A 111 33.20 -17.20 17.06
C ALA A 111 32.38 -16.82 18.31
N ASN A 112 32.22 -15.53 18.59
CA ASN A 112 31.52 -15.05 19.78
C ASN A 112 29.99 -15.03 19.56
N THR A 113 29.38 -16.21 19.49
CA THR A 113 27.94 -16.35 19.22
C THR A 113 27.06 -15.71 20.29
N THR A 114 27.52 -15.66 21.54
CA THR A 114 26.73 -15.13 22.66
C THR A 114 26.53 -13.64 22.52
N ALA A 115 27.59 -12.87 22.29
CA ALA A 115 27.50 -11.41 22.11
C ALA A 115 26.59 -11.04 20.93
N VAL A 116 26.68 -11.78 19.81
CA VAL A 116 25.84 -11.54 18.63
C VAL A 116 24.36 -11.79 18.93
N LEU A 117 24.04 -12.84 19.70
CA LEU A 117 22.67 -13.11 20.13
C LEU A 117 22.16 -12.09 21.15
N ASP A 118 23.06 -11.51 21.95
CA ASP A 118 22.77 -10.44 22.90
C ASP A 118 22.65 -9.05 22.23
N GLY A 119 22.85 -8.96 20.90
CA GLY A 119 22.59 -7.76 20.11
C GLY A 119 23.82 -7.08 19.51
N ASP A 120 25.02 -7.63 19.71
CA ASP A 120 26.26 -7.13 19.09
C ASP A 120 26.30 -7.43 17.58
N LEU A 121 25.59 -6.61 16.80
CA LEU A 121 25.39 -6.75 15.35
C LEU A 121 26.13 -5.69 14.54
N ASP A 122 26.79 -4.74 15.20
CA ASP A 122 27.35 -3.54 14.57
C ASP A 122 28.41 -3.90 13.53
N GLU A 123 29.30 -4.84 13.83
CA GLU A 123 30.34 -5.30 12.90
C GLU A 123 29.74 -5.88 11.61
N PHE A 124 28.70 -6.71 11.73
CA PHE A 124 27.99 -7.26 10.56
C PHE A 124 27.31 -6.17 9.73
N MET A 125 26.70 -5.18 10.38
CA MET A 125 26.05 -4.07 9.69
C MET A 125 27.07 -3.20 8.96
N GLU A 126 28.18 -2.87 9.61
CA GLU A 126 29.24 -2.04 9.03
C GLU A 126 29.87 -2.72 7.82
N VAL A 127 30.26 -4.00 7.93
CA VAL A 127 30.86 -4.74 6.81
C VAL A 127 29.87 -4.83 5.64
N TYR A 128 28.59 -5.06 5.91
CA TYR A 128 27.56 -5.08 4.87
C TYR A 128 27.40 -3.73 4.19
N LEU A 129 27.26 -2.63 4.94
CA LEU A 129 27.11 -1.29 4.37
C LEU A 129 28.35 -0.90 3.54
N ARG A 130 29.56 -1.19 4.04
CA ARG A 130 30.81 -1.00 3.29
C ARG A 130 30.83 -1.79 1.98
N SER A 131 30.34 -3.02 1.97
CA SER A 131 30.25 -3.85 0.75
C SER A 131 29.28 -3.29 -0.30
N GLN A 132 28.29 -2.49 0.11
CA GLN A 132 27.30 -1.88 -0.79
C GLN A 132 27.79 -0.56 -1.40
N LEU A 133 28.66 0.18 -0.69
CA LEU A 133 29.22 1.45 -1.17
C LEU A 133 29.98 1.32 -2.51
N GLY A 134 30.53 0.14 -2.81
CA GLY A 134 31.22 -0.14 -4.09
C GLY A 134 30.31 -0.62 -5.23
N LYS A 135 29.03 -0.92 -4.96
CA LYS A 135 28.07 -1.49 -5.94
C LYS A 135 27.12 -0.45 -6.54
N SER A 136 27.13 0.79 -6.05
CA SER A 136 26.37 1.89 -6.64
C SER A 136 27.12 2.41 -7.88
N LYS A 137 26.83 1.82 -9.05
CA LYS A 137 27.20 2.37 -10.35
C LYS A 137 26.13 2.01 -11.39
#